data_AF-A0A1V6R7G6-F1
#
_entry.id   AF-A0A1V6R7G6-F1
#
_cell.length_a   1.000
_cell.length_b   1.000
_cell.length_c   1.000
_cell.angle_alpha   90.00
_cell.angle_beta   90.00
_cell.angle_gamma   90.00
#
_symmetry.space_group_name_H-M   'P 1'
#
loop_
_entity.id
_entity.type
_entity.pdbx_description
1 polymer ?
#
loop_
_entity_poly.entity_id
_entity_poly.type
_entity_poly.pdbx_seq_one_letter_code
_entity_poly.pdbx_strand_id
1 'polypeptide(L)'
;MMDSHNQSMESLQTGPEEIRILKKRKHELRADLKTARKPWKAHGSFDLKFWSQAVKVEKIRLERSEVDRKISLGSFEGLEDEWKKTDEAKCILERIKAQEQTKKICEDRVSQIENAPHRKSLRTSFMKLFTTSTMGMAIENTGAGGRDPSQQANFRSTMIEMYGAKHPTQSWLWDPIIGDYVDEDQVQASHLFPYRNGQDTMDGIFGKKRPAELFSPRNGLLLCKSWERYFDAGKFVIVPDIPDIQENVMVSAVKRWLNSEPRDYRVRVIDPDWEKGNKMIVRQLPLTFSEMDGRPLKFHSSFRPAARYLYFHYCVEMLRMFWQHSSQGKSSQAAAILQAEKGKPFWGTAGKYLPRNMLLALVEEMGHDYKFVLDGAAGSRLDDDKLLLGLLSKGVKARPSILAPGIFDHTTSEDESGLETEDSK
;
A
#
# COMPACT_ATOMS: atom_id res chain seq x y z
N MET A 1 16.91 -72.32 -0.32
CA MET A 1 17.48 -71.00 -0.69
C MET A 1 16.34 -69.99 -0.72
N MET A 2 16.06 -69.37 0.42
CA MET A 2 15.18 -68.21 0.54
C MET A 2 15.88 -67.29 1.53
N ASP A 3 16.83 -66.50 1.02
CA ASP A 3 17.52 -65.49 1.81
C ASP A 3 16.57 -64.33 2.06
N SER A 4 16.16 -64.23 3.33
CA SER A 4 15.37 -63.13 3.84
C SER A 4 16.24 -61.88 3.90
N HIS A 5 15.95 -60.92 3.01
CA HIS A 5 16.41 -59.55 3.12
C HIS A 5 15.78 -58.88 4.35
N ASN A 6 16.44 -59.05 5.49
CA ASN A 6 16.19 -58.25 6.69
C ASN A 6 16.93 -56.92 6.51
N GLN A 7 16.33 -56.00 5.74
CA GLN A 7 16.78 -54.61 5.71
C GLN A 7 16.48 -54.01 7.09
N SER A 8 17.53 -53.89 7.89
CA SER A 8 17.57 -53.10 9.11
C SER A 8 17.05 -51.69 8.80
N MET A 9 15.79 -51.42 9.17
CA MET A 9 15.29 -50.05 9.28
C MET A 9 16.04 -49.40 10.44
N GLU A 10 17.16 -48.75 10.13
CA GLU A 10 17.82 -47.83 11.04
C GLU A 10 16.77 -46.79 11.46
N SER A 11 16.36 -46.83 12.73
CA SER A 11 15.53 -45.78 13.29
C SER A 11 16.30 -44.46 13.18
N LEU A 12 15.74 -43.49 12.47
CA LEU A 12 16.29 -42.14 12.29
C LEU A 12 16.25 -41.29 13.59
N GLN A 13 16.29 -41.94 14.76
CA GLN A 13 16.34 -41.26 16.05
C GLN A 13 17.68 -40.55 16.17
N THR A 14 17.60 -39.24 16.01
CA THR A 14 18.72 -38.32 16.18
C THR A 14 19.14 -38.40 17.65
N GLY A 15 20.42 -38.64 17.92
CA GLY A 15 20.88 -38.87 19.29
C GLY A 15 20.59 -37.66 20.20
N PRO A 16 20.38 -37.86 21.51
CA PRO A 16 20.10 -36.75 22.45
C PRO A 16 21.20 -35.67 22.43
N GLU A 17 22.45 -36.06 22.16
CA GLU A 17 23.56 -35.11 22.00
C GLU A 17 23.47 -34.30 20.71
N GLU A 18 23.01 -34.88 19.60
CA GLU A 18 22.79 -34.16 18.34
C GLU A 18 21.66 -33.13 18.48
N ILE A 19 20.57 -33.49 19.17
CA ILE A 19 19.48 -32.55 19.50
C ILE A 19 20.02 -31.39 20.35
N ARG A 20 20.93 -31.66 21.30
CA ARG A 20 21.57 -30.63 22.13
C ARG A 20 22.41 -29.67 21.27
N ILE A 21 23.19 -30.21 20.32
CA ILE A 21 23.97 -29.41 19.36
C ILE A 21 23.05 -28.53 18.51
N LEU A 22 21.95 -29.08 17.97
CA LEU A 22 20.98 -28.33 17.18
C LEU A 22 20.30 -27.21 18.00
N LYS A 23 19.94 -27.47 19.25
CA LYS A 23 19.37 -26.46 20.17
C LYS A 23 20.35 -25.30 20.41
N LYS A 24 21.65 -25.60 20.55
CA LYS A 24 22.70 -24.57 20.65
C LYS A 24 22.78 -23.75 19.35
N ARG A 25 22.81 -24.41 18.18
CA ARG A 25 22.83 -23.73 16.88
C ARG A 25 21.62 -22.82 16.67
N LYS A 26 20.43 -23.25 17.09
CA LYS A 26 19.21 -22.43 17.06
C LYS A 26 19.35 -21.13 17.87
N HIS A 27 20.04 -21.19 19.02
CA HIS A 27 20.30 -20.01 19.84
C HIS A 27 21.27 -19.04 19.16
N GLU A 28 22.35 -19.56 18.57
CA GLU A 28 23.31 -18.76 17.78
C GLU A 28 22.62 -18.05 16.60
N LEU A 29 21.80 -18.77 15.83
CA LEU A 29 21.04 -18.19 14.72
C LEU A 29 20.08 -17.08 15.15
N ARG A 30 19.56 -17.12 16.39
CA ARG A 30 18.74 -16.04 16.94
C ARG A 30 19.57 -14.78 17.21
N ALA A 31 20.81 -14.95 17.69
CA ALA A 31 21.75 -13.84 17.88
C ALA A 31 22.20 -13.26 16.53
N ASP A 32 22.54 -14.12 15.56
CA ASP A 32 22.92 -13.73 14.20
C ASP A 32 21.79 -12.96 13.51
N LEU A 33 20.55 -13.42 13.64
CA LEU A 33 19.39 -12.75 13.10
C LEU A 33 19.18 -11.37 13.73
N LYS A 34 19.38 -11.22 15.04
CA LYS A 34 19.33 -9.92 15.72
C LYS A 34 20.40 -8.98 15.18
N THR A 35 21.62 -9.47 14.97
CA THR A 35 22.74 -8.70 14.44
C THR A 35 22.53 -8.32 12.97
N ALA A 36 22.10 -9.26 12.13
CA ALA A 36 21.81 -9.03 10.71
C ALA A 36 20.61 -8.10 10.50
N ARG A 37 19.65 -8.05 11.44
CA ARG A 37 18.54 -7.09 11.40
C ARG A 37 18.95 -5.65 11.73
N LYS A 38 20.02 -5.43 12.49
CA LYS A 38 20.46 -4.06 12.86
C LYS A 38 20.70 -3.14 11.65
N PRO A 39 21.47 -3.55 10.62
CA PRO A 39 21.65 -2.76 9.40
C PRO A 39 20.45 -2.90 8.44
N TRP A 40 19.62 -3.93 8.58
CA TRP A 40 18.39 -4.13 7.81
C TRP A 40 17.24 -3.28 8.36
N LYS A 41 17.50 -1.98 8.45
CA LYS A 41 16.44 -0.98 8.47
C LYS A 41 16.42 -0.37 7.09
N ALA A 42 15.24 -0.03 6.57
CA ALA A 42 15.14 0.74 5.35
C ALA A 42 15.82 2.12 5.59
N HIS A 43 17.12 2.20 5.31
CA HIS A 43 17.92 3.43 5.39
C HIS A 43 17.67 4.23 4.11
N GLY A 44 16.40 4.43 3.81
CA GLY A 44 16.01 5.25 2.69
C GLY A 44 16.08 4.59 1.33
N SER A 45 17.05 3.73 1.01
CA SER A 45 17.17 3.11 -0.32
C SER A 45 16.96 1.59 -0.29
N PHE A 46 16.06 1.09 -1.16
CA PHE A 46 15.98 -0.33 -1.55
C PHE A 46 17.05 -0.66 -2.60
N ASP A 47 18.29 -0.28 -2.31
CA ASP A 47 19.42 -0.46 -3.22
C ASP A 47 20.00 -1.88 -3.14
N LEU A 48 21.06 -2.11 -3.92
CA LEU A 48 21.77 -3.37 -3.91
C LEU A 48 22.17 -3.79 -2.49
N LYS A 49 22.66 -2.85 -1.67
CA LYS A 49 23.08 -3.11 -0.29
C LYS A 49 21.90 -3.55 0.58
N PHE A 50 20.73 -2.91 0.45
CA PHE A 50 19.52 -3.33 1.14
C PHE A 50 19.11 -4.75 0.76
N TRP A 51 19.02 -5.06 -0.55
CA TRP A 51 18.57 -6.36 -1.01
C TRP A 51 19.58 -7.47 -0.69
N SER A 52 20.89 -7.21 -0.80
CA SER A 52 21.92 -8.15 -0.34
C SER A 52 21.81 -8.43 1.16
N GLN A 53 21.50 -7.41 1.97
CA GLN A 53 21.25 -7.59 3.40
C GLN A 53 19.95 -8.36 3.67
N ALA A 54 18.89 -8.13 2.89
CA ALA A 54 17.64 -8.88 2.97
C ALA A 54 17.88 -10.38 2.67
N VAL A 55 18.64 -10.70 1.61
CA VAL A 55 19.06 -12.08 1.30
C VAL A 55 19.79 -12.70 2.49
N LYS A 56 20.71 -11.97 3.14
CA LYS A 56 21.43 -12.46 4.32
C LYS A 56 20.48 -12.77 5.48
N VAL A 57 19.51 -11.89 5.76
CA VAL A 57 18.51 -12.11 6.81
C VAL A 57 17.62 -13.32 6.51
N GLU A 58 17.17 -13.47 5.27
CA GLU A 58 16.32 -14.60 4.86
C GLU A 58 17.09 -15.92 4.86
N LYS A 59 18.38 -15.94 4.50
CA LYS A 59 19.25 -17.12 4.65
C LYS A 59 19.33 -17.59 6.11
N ILE A 60 19.53 -16.68 7.07
CA ILE A 60 19.57 -17.01 8.50
C ILE A 60 18.21 -17.53 9.00
N ARG A 61 17.09 -16.96 8.50
CA ARG A 61 15.74 -17.44 8.84
C ARG A 61 15.49 -18.85 8.35
N LEU A 62 15.85 -19.12 7.10
CA LEU A 62 15.71 -20.44 6.49
C LEU A 62 16.52 -21.49 7.25
N GLU A 63 17.79 -21.19 7.54
CA GLU A 63 18.65 -22.07 8.33
C GLU A 63 18.05 -22.37 9.72
N ARG A 64 17.47 -21.36 10.37
CA ARG A 64 16.80 -21.55 11.65
C ARG A 64 15.57 -22.47 11.55
N SER A 65 14.75 -22.32 10.51
CA SER A 65 13.58 -23.18 10.31
C SER A 65 13.98 -24.62 9.98
N GLU A 66 15.08 -24.81 9.24
CA GLU A 66 15.69 -26.13 9.00
C GLU A 66 16.22 -26.77 10.30
N VAL A 67 16.84 -25.99 11.18
CA VAL A 67 17.24 -26.46 12.51
C VAL A 67 16.01 -26.82 13.37
N ASP A 68 14.94 -26.02 13.32
CA ASP A 68 13.67 -26.35 13.98
C ASP A 68 13.11 -27.68 13.46
N ARG A 69 13.15 -27.91 12.13
CA ARG A 69 12.75 -29.16 11.49
C ARG A 69 13.51 -30.35 12.06
N LYS A 70 14.84 -30.26 12.12
CA LYS A 70 15.71 -31.33 12.63
C LYS A 70 15.48 -31.61 14.11
N ILE A 71 15.28 -30.58 14.93
CA ILE A 71 14.97 -30.75 16.36
C ILE A 71 13.61 -31.44 16.55
N SER A 72 12.59 -30.99 15.81
CA SER A 72 11.24 -31.54 15.87
C SER A 72 11.23 -33.00 15.43
N LEU A 73 11.82 -33.30 14.26
CA LEU A 73 11.94 -34.67 13.74
C LEU A 73 12.74 -35.57 14.69
N GLY A 74 13.87 -35.10 15.23
CA GLY A 74 14.69 -35.89 16.14
C GLY A 74 14.06 -36.14 17.51
N SER A 75 13.09 -35.30 17.92
CA SER A 75 12.34 -35.48 19.18
C SER A 75 11.04 -36.27 18.99
N PHE A 76 10.69 -36.62 17.75
CA PHE A 76 9.45 -37.32 17.42
C PHE A 76 9.66 -38.85 17.49
N GLU A 77 8.77 -39.53 18.20
CA GLU A 77 8.75 -40.99 18.27
C GLU A 77 7.93 -41.54 17.10
N GLY A 78 8.60 -41.90 16.00
CA GLY A 78 7.96 -42.50 14.84
C GLY A 78 8.75 -42.32 13.54
N LEU A 79 8.13 -42.68 12.43
CA LEU A 79 8.73 -42.49 11.10
C LEU A 79 8.59 -41.03 10.63
N GLU A 80 9.49 -40.57 9.76
CA GLU A 80 9.44 -39.20 9.22
C GLU A 80 8.11 -38.92 8.50
N ASP A 81 7.52 -39.93 7.84
CA ASP A 81 6.24 -39.80 7.16
C ASP A 81 5.05 -39.65 8.13
N GLU A 82 5.18 -40.14 9.35
CA GLU A 82 4.22 -39.91 10.44
C GLU A 82 4.44 -38.52 11.04
N TRP A 83 5.70 -38.12 11.26
CA TRP A 83 6.04 -36.77 11.69
C TRP A 83 5.47 -35.72 10.73
N LYS A 84 5.65 -35.88 9.41
CA LYS A 84 5.11 -34.98 8.37
C LYS A 84 3.59 -34.78 8.44
N LYS A 85 2.85 -35.74 8.98
CA LYS A 85 1.38 -35.66 9.13
C LYS A 85 0.97 -34.84 10.36
N THR A 86 1.87 -34.63 11.33
CA THR A 86 1.62 -33.80 12.51
C THR A 86 1.44 -32.33 12.13
N ASP A 87 0.67 -31.60 12.91
CA ASP A 87 0.42 -30.18 12.66
C ASP A 87 1.67 -29.33 12.90
N GLU A 88 2.56 -29.76 13.81
CA GLU A 88 3.86 -29.12 14.02
C GLU A 88 4.73 -29.21 12.76
N ALA A 89 4.85 -30.40 12.16
CA ALA A 89 5.63 -30.60 10.95
C ALA A 89 5.09 -29.79 9.77
N LYS A 90 3.75 -29.81 9.56
CA LYS A 90 3.11 -28.99 8.52
C LYS A 90 3.45 -27.52 8.69
N CYS A 91 3.32 -26.97 9.90
CA CYS A 91 3.65 -25.58 10.19
C CYS A 91 5.13 -25.25 9.90
N ILE A 92 6.05 -26.12 10.29
CA ILE A 92 7.49 -25.95 10.02
C ILE A 92 7.77 -25.98 8.50
N LEU A 93 7.20 -26.94 7.78
CA LEU A 93 7.42 -27.10 6.34
C LEU A 93 6.83 -25.95 5.53
N GLU A 94 5.63 -25.49 5.87
CA GLU A 94 5.03 -24.30 5.25
C GLU A 94 5.90 -23.05 5.47
N ARG A 95 6.42 -22.88 6.70
CA ARG A 95 7.33 -21.79 7.04
C ARG A 95 8.65 -21.86 6.26
N ILE A 96 9.22 -23.05 6.07
CA ILE A 96 10.42 -23.26 5.23
C ILE A 96 10.11 -22.83 3.79
N LYS A 97 9.02 -23.35 3.20
CA LYS A 97 8.61 -23.04 1.84
C LYS A 97 8.38 -21.54 1.62
N ALA A 98 7.75 -20.86 2.58
CA ALA A 98 7.55 -19.41 2.52
C ALA A 98 8.88 -18.63 2.58
N GLN A 99 9.82 -19.08 3.41
CA GLN A 99 11.15 -18.46 3.52
C GLN A 99 12.03 -18.70 2.29
N GLU A 100 11.97 -19.89 1.69
CA GLU A 100 12.65 -20.19 0.41
C GLU A 100 12.16 -19.26 -0.70
N GLN A 101 10.85 -19.07 -0.81
CA GLN A 101 10.27 -18.16 -1.79
C GLN A 101 10.68 -16.72 -1.54
N THR A 102 10.69 -16.27 -0.28
CA THR A 102 11.11 -14.91 0.09
C THR A 102 12.58 -14.68 -0.22
N LYS A 103 13.45 -15.65 0.09
CA LYS A 103 14.87 -15.63 -0.25
C LYS A 103 15.07 -15.52 -1.76
N LYS A 104 14.36 -16.34 -2.54
CA LYS A 104 14.42 -16.33 -4.01
C LYS A 104 14.03 -14.96 -4.57
N ILE A 105 12.94 -14.36 -4.07
CA ILE A 105 12.54 -13.00 -4.46
C ILE A 105 13.66 -12.00 -4.19
N CYS A 106 14.30 -12.07 -3.02
CA CYS A 106 15.40 -11.17 -2.67
C CYS A 106 16.63 -11.39 -3.57
N GLU A 107 16.98 -12.64 -3.88
CA GLU A 107 18.09 -13.00 -4.78
C GLU A 107 17.83 -12.53 -6.22
N ASP A 108 16.62 -12.77 -6.74
CA ASP A 108 16.19 -12.29 -8.05
C ASP A 108 16.28 -10.76 -8.12
N ARG A 109 15.97 -10.05 -7.03
CA ARG A 109 16.12 -8.58 -6.97
C ARG A 109 17.56 -8.12 -7.01
N VAL A 110 18.45 -8.77 -6.27
CA VAL A 110 19.90 -8.50 -6.33
C VAL A 110 20.38 -8.65 -7.77
N SER A 111 20.07 -9.78 -8.42
CA SER A 111 20.48 -10.04 -9.80
C SER A 111 19.88 -9.04 -10.80
N GLN A 112 18.64 -8.62 -10.63
CA GLN A 112 18.02 -7.61 -11.49
C GLN A 112 18.70 -6.25 -11.36
N ILE A 113 19.09 -5.85 -10.14
CA ILE A 113 19.76 -4.57 -9.89
C ILE A 113 21.19 -4.59 -10.45
N GLU A 114 21.92 -5.69 -10.27
CA GLU A 114 23.30 -5.84 -10.78
C GLU A 114 23.35 -5.88 -12.31
N ASN A 115 22.38 -6.52 -12.96
CA ASN A 115 22.36 -6.71 -14.40
C ASN A 115 21.54 -5.65 -15.17
N ALA A 116 20.97 -4.66 -14.49
CA ALA A 116 20.19 -3.61 -15.16
C ALA A 116 21.09 -2.75 -16.04
N PRO A 117 20.80 -2.58 -17.35
CA PRO A 117 21.58 -1.69 -18.21
C PRO A 117 21.51 -0.25 -17.69
N HIS A 118 22.63 0.49 -17.79
CA HIS A 118 22.79 1.88 -17.31
C HIS A 118 21.80 2.92 -17.89
N ARG A 119 20.85 2.53 -18.74
CA ARG A 119 19.73 3.41 -19.08
C ARG A 119 18.93 3.66 -17.80
N LYS A 120 18.70 4.92 -17.45
CA LYS A 120 17.78 5.35 -16.38
C LYS A 120 16.43 4.69 -16.62
N SER A 121 16.24 3.49 -16.08
CA SER A 121 15.02 2.73 -16.32
C SER A 121 13.88 3.50 -15.66
N LEU A 122 12.69 3.48 -16.26
CA LEU A 122 11.49 4.06 -15.63
C LEU A 122 11.40 3.57 -14.17
N ARG A 123 11.71 2.29 -13.94
CA ARG A 123 11.84 1.67 -12.62
C ARG A 123 12.85 2.37 -11.71
N THR A 124 14.03 2.75 -12.18
CA THR A 124 15.02 3.48 -11.36
C THR A 124 14.50 4.84 -10.95
N SER A 125 13.91 5.61 -11.88
CA SER A 125 13.26 6.90 -11.57
C SER A 125 12.09 6.72 -10.59
N PHE A 126 11.38 5.60 -10.71
CA PHE A 126 10.28 5.23 -9.83
C PHE A 126 10.77 4.83 -8.43
N MET A 127 11.75 3.94 -8.31
CA MET A 127 12.34 3.56 -7.02
C MET A 127 13.00 4.76 -6.36
N LYS A 128 13.63 5.63 -7.14
CA LYS A 128 14.12 6.93 -6.67
C LYS A 128 12.97 7.67 -5.99
N LEU A 129 11.82 7.83 -6.62
CA LEU A 129 10.65 8.48 -6.04
C LEU A 129 10.26 8.03 -4.61
N PHE A 130 10.25 6.72 -4.34
CA PHE A 130 9.90 6.16 -3.01
C PHE A 130 11.01 6.23 -1.99
N THR A 131 12.25 6.17 -2.47
CA THR A 131 13.42 6.23 -1.60
C THR A 131 13.68 7.70 -1.25
N THR A 132 13.52 8.63 -2.20
CA THR A 132 14.13 9.95 -2.15
C THR A 132 13.31 11.12 -1.61
N SER A 133 12.00 10.95 -1.48
CA SER A 133 11.10 12.01 -1.02
C SER A 133 10.93 11.98 0.50
N THR A 134 10.68 13.13 1.14
CA THR A 134 10.07 13.20 2.48
C THR A 134 8.73 12.47 2.53
N MET A 135 8.01 12.42 1.40
CA MET A 135 6.80 11.61 1.15
C MET A 135 7.10 10.12 0.79
N GLY A 136 8.38 9.72 0.72
CA GLY A 136 8.83 8.34 0.53
C GLY A 136 9.44 7.73 1.80
N MET A 137 10.75 7.90 2.01
CA MET A 137 11.48 7.45 3.20
C MET A 137 12.38 8.54 3.82
N ALA A 138 12.12 9.81 3.49
CA ALA A 138 12.86 10.98 3.98
C ALA A 138 14.38 10.93 3.75
N ILE A 139 14.83 10.38 2.61
CA ILE A 139 16.26 10.50 2.26
C ILE A 139 16.63 11.94 1.92
N GLU A 140 17.74 12.38 2.49
CA GLU A 140 18.45 13.62 2.16
C GLU A 140 19.44 13.39 1.00
N ASN A 141 19.69 14.41 0.15
CA ASN A 141 20.70 14.43 -0.94
C ASN A 141 20.36 13.69 -2.25
N THR A 142 19.11 13.79 -2.71
CA THR A 142 18.60 12.91 -3.76
C THR A 142 18.57 13.51 -5.18
N GLY A 143 19.19 14.66 -5.36
CA GLY A 143 19.66 15.12 -6.68
C GLY A 143 18.95 16.33 -7.29
N ALA A 144 17.86 16.84 -6.69
CA ALA A 144 17.31 18.15 -7.09
C ALA A 144 17.97 19.33 -6.36
N GLY A 145 18.77 19.07 -5.32
CA GLY A 145 19.39 20.10 -4.48
C GLY A 145 18.40 20.84 -3.57
N GLY A 146 18.88 21.92 -2.96
CA GLY A 146 18.04 22.86 -2.23
C GLY A 146 17.01 23.50 -3.17
N ARG A 147 15.79 23.70 -2.66
CA ARG A 147 14.72 24.34 -3.44
C ARG A 147 15.07 25.83 -3.63
N ASP A 148 14.95 26.34 -4.85
CA ASP A 148 15.09 27.77 -5.14
C ASP A 148 13.93 28.54 -4.45
N PRO A 149 14.23 29.46 -3.50
CA PRO A 149 13.21 30.24 -2.80
C PRO A 149 12.32 31.05 -3.75
N SER A 150 12.88 31.55 -4.87
CA SER A 150 12.15 32.35 -5.84
C SER A 150 11.10 31.52 -6.59
N GLN A 151 11.45 30.29 -6.99
CA GLN A 151 10.51 29.36 -7.61
C GLN A 151 9.38 28.97 -6.66
N GLN A 152 9.70 28.76 -5.37
CA GLN A 152 8.67 28.47 -4.36
C GLN A 152 7.74 29.66 -4.13
N ALA A 153 8.28 30.88 -4.04
CA ALA A 153 7.48 32.08 -3.87
C ALA A 153 6.56 32.30 -5.09
N ASN A 154 7.09 32.15 -6.30
CA ASN A 154 6.31 32.28 -7.53
C ASN A 154 5.21 31.20 -7.62
N PHE A 155 5.55 29.94 -7.32
CA PHE A 155 4.58 28.85 -7.28
C PHE A 155 3.41 29.14 -6.33
N ARG A 156 3.71 29.61 -5.11
CA ARG A 156 2.70 30.01 -4.14
C ARG A 156 1.84 31.16 -4.66
N SER A 157 2.46 32.22 -5.17
CA SER A 157 1.74 33.40 -5.69
C SER A 157 0.79 33.04 -6.82
N THR A 158 1.26 32.25 -7.81
CA THR A 158 0.42 31.80 -8.93
C THR A 158 -0.72 30.90 -8.46
N MET A 159 -0.51 30.07 -7.43
CA MET A 159 -1.60 29.29 -6.83
C MET A 159 -2.65 30.18 -6.17
N ILE A 160 -2.25 31.16 -5.36
CA ILE A 160 -3.19 32.07 -4.69
C ILE A 160 -4.09 32.78 -5.73
N GLU A 161 -3.49 33.23 -6.83
CA GLU A 161 -4.21 33.85 -7.94
C GLU A 161 -5.17 32.88 -8.63
N MET A 162 -4.67 31.73 -9.11
CA MET A 162 -5.48 30.77 -9.89
C MET A 162 -6.62 30.12 -9.09
N TYR A 163 -6.39 29.87 -7.80
CA TYR A 163 -7.42 29.34 -6.91
C TYR A 163 -8.39 30.42 -6.41
N GLY A 164 -8.11 31.71 -6.67
CA GLY A 164 -8.89 32.82 -6.11
C GLY A 164 -8.91 32.78 -4.59
N ALA A 165 -7.78 32.41 -3.97
CA ALA A 165 -7.74 32.01 -2.56
C ALA A 165 -7.63 33.18 -1.59
N LYS A 166 -7.35 34.40 -2.07
CA LYS A 166 -7.11 35.57 -1.21
C LYS A 166 -8.43 36.07 -0.61
N HIS A 167 -8.44 36.31 0.70
CA HIS A 167 -9.57 37.00 1.33
C HIS A 167 -9.65 38.47 0.86
N PRO A 168 -10.85 39.04 0.62
CA PRO A 168 -10.98 40.40 0.10
C PRO A 168 -10.36 41.50 0.97
N THR A 169 -10.40 41.33 2.30
CA THR A 169 -10.04 42.39 3.27
C THR A 169 -9.01 41.99 4.32
N GLN A 170 -8.69 40.71 4.45
CA GLN A 170 -7.84 40.18 5.54
C GLN A 170 -6.64 39.44 4.93
N SER A 171 -5.55 39.29 5.68
CA SER A 171 -4.37 38.48 5.28
C SER A 171 -4.65 36.99 5.53
N TRP A 172 -5.74 36.49 4.93
CA TRP A 172 -6.17 35.11 5.02
C TRP A 172 -6.20 34.48 3.63
N LEU A 173 -5.96 33.17 3.61
CA LEU A 173 -6.03 32.34 2.41
C LEU A 173 -7.04 31.21 2.61
N TRP A 174 -7.78 30.91 1.55
CA TRP A 174 -8.72 29.81 1.52
C TRP A 174 -8.01 28.45 1.45
N ASP A 175 -8.37 27.56 2.36
CA ASP A 175 -7.96 26.14 2.34
C ASP A 175 -9.14 25.30 1.80
N PRO A 176 -8.99 24.60 0.65
CA PRO A 176 -10.07 23.85 0.04
C PRO A 176 -10.41 22.55 0.77
N ILE A 177 -9.53 22.03 1.63
CA ILE A 177 -9.82 20.86 2.47
C ILE A 177 -10.69 21.29 3.64
N ILE A 178 -10.27 22.31 4.39
CA ILE A 178 -11.06 22.85 5.51
C ILE A 178 -12.37 23.44 4.99
N GLY A 179 -12.30 24.11 3.85
CA GLY A 179 -13.39 24.86 3.26
C GLY A 179 -13.69 26.14 4.03
N ASP A 180 -12.64 26.82 4.48
CA ASP A 180 -12.67 28.10 5.19
C ASP A 180 -11.35 28.90 4.99
N TYR A 181 -11.37 30.16 5.39
CA TYR A 181 -10.19 31.03 5.42
C TYR A 181 -9.32 30.76 6.65
N VAL A 182 -8.01 30.74 6.42
CA VAL A 182 -6.98 30.52 7.45
C VAL A 182 -5.94 31.61 7.32
N ASP A 183 -5.29 31.99 8.42
CA ASP A 183 -4.20 32.96 8.41
C ASP A 183 -3.16 32.62 7.33
N GLU A 184 -2.75 33.61 6.54
CA GLU A 184 -1.89 33.41 5.36
C GLU A 184 -0.57 32.71 5.72
N ASP A 185 -0.01 33.02 6.89
CA ASP A 185 1.22 32.42 7.42
C ASP A 185 1.04 30.95 7.80
N GLN A 186 -0.20 30.50 8.05
CA GLN A 186 -0.54 29.11 8.37
C GLN A 186 -0.89 28.28 7.13
N VAL A 187 -1.00 28.89 5.94
CA VAL A 187 -1.27 28.17 4.68
C VAL A 187 0.03 27.96 3.91
N GLN A 188 0.20 26.79 3.30
CA GLN A 188 1.35 26.39 2.50
C GLN A 188 0.92 25.91 1.11
N ALA A 189 1.74 26.20 0.08
CA ALA A 189 1.57 25.64 -1.25
C ALA A 189 2.21 24.23 -1.29
N SER A 190 1.39 23.21 -0.99
CA SER A 190 1.83 21.82 -0.98
C SER A 190 1.86 21.25 -2.39
N HIS A 191 2.89 20.45 -2.68
CA HIS A 191 3.04 19.77 -3.97
C HIS A 191 2.38 18.39 -3.92
N LEU A 192 1.57 18.06 -4.93
CA LEU A 192 1.00 16.72 -5.11
C LEU A 192 2.05 15.73 -5.62
N PHE A 193 2.86 16.14 -6.60
CA PHE A 193 4.08 15.45 -6.98
C PHE A 193 5.28 16.14 -6.33
N PRO A 194 6.07 15.45 -5.48
CA PRO A 194 7.09 16.10 -4.68
C PRO A 194 8.18 16.76 -5.53
N TYR A 195 8.48 18.03 -5.21
CA TYR A 195 9.52 18.81 -5.91
C TYR A 195 10.89 18.10 -5.95
N ARG A 196 11.23 17.35 -4.89
CA ARG A 196 12.54 16.68 -4.71
C ARG A 196 12.84 15.70 -5.83
N ASN A 197 11.81 15.20 -6.50
CA ASN A 197 11.98 14.27 -7.60
C ASN A 197 12.37 14.97 -8.91
N GLY A 198 12.13 16.28 -9.02
CA GLY A 198 12.48 17.10 -10.19
C GLY A 198 11.56 16.89 -11.40
N GLN A 199 11.68 17.81 -12.36
CA GLN A 199 10.86 17.83 -13.58
C GLN A 199 11.14 16.61 -14.46
N ASP A 200 12.39 16.17 -14.57
CA ASP A 200 12.75 15.00 -15.38
C ASP A 200 12.04 13.72 -14.91
N THR A 201 11.90 13.53 -13.59
CA THR A 201 11.18 12.38 -13.04
C THR A 201 9.68 12.53 -13.27
N MET A 202 9.13 13.74 -13.12
CA MET A 202 7.73 14.03 -13.46
C MET A 202 7.45 13.71 -14.93
N ASP A 203 8.30 14.19 -15.84
CA ASP A 203 8.20 13.96 -17.28
C ASP A 203 8.34 12.47 -17.63
N GLY A 204 9.23 11.75 -16.94
CA GLY A 204 9.39 10.31 -17.11
C GLY A 204 8.17 9.49 -16.68
N ILE A 205 7.38 10.00 -15.73
CA ILE A 205 6.18 9.32 -15.20
C ILE A 205 4.93 9.71 -16.00
N PHE A 206 4.70 11.01 -16.20
CA PHE A 206 3.45 11.55 -16.75
C PHE A 206 3.56 11.97 -18.21
N GLY A 207 4.75 11.82 -18.81
CA GLY A 207 5.08 12.37 -20.12
C GLY A 207 5.46 13.85 -20.02
N LYS A 208 6.32 14.29 -20.93
CA LYS A 208 6.78 15.68 -21.00
C LYS A 208 5.63 16.64 -21.32
N LYS A 209 5.53 17.72 -20.54
CA LYS A 209 4.53 18.77 -20.73
C LYS A 209 5.18 20.10 -21.10
N ARG A 210 4.43 20.94 -21.81
CA ARG A 210 4.79 22.30 -22.18
C ARG A 210 3.59 23.21 -21.89
N PRO A 211 3.66 24.14 -20.92
CA PRO A 211 4.79 24.41 -20.04
C PRO A 211 5.08 23.25 -19.05
N ALA A 212 6.25 23.30 -18.42
CA ALA A 212 6.62 22.39 -17.34
C ALA A 212 5.65 22.53 -16.16
N GLU A 213 5.32 21.41 -15.50
CA GLU A 213 4.23 21.38 -14.51
C GLU A 213 4.68 21.17 -13.06
N LEU A 214 5.98 20.99 -12.78
CA LEU A 214 6.47 20.78 -11.41
C LEU A 214 6.05 21.91 -10.46
N PHE A 215 6.20 23.17 -10.91
CA PHE A 215 5.79 24.39 -10.22
C PHE A 215 4.52 25.02 -10.83
N SER A 216 3.68 24.20 -11.47
CA SER A 216 2.37 24.66 -11.96
C SER A 216 1.32 24.51 -10.86
N PRO A 217 0.35 25.44 -10.73
CA PRO A 217 -0.79 25.28 -9.81
C PRO A 217 -1.56 23.97 -10.00
N ARG A 218 -1.44 23.32 -11.17
CA ARG A 218 -2.01 21.98 -11.42
C ARG A 218 -1.39 20.90 -10.54
N ASN A 219 -0.15 21.07 -10.08
CA ASN A 219 0.59 20.14 -9.23
C ASN A 219 0.53 20.51 -7.73
N GLY A 220 -0.38 21.38 -7.30
CA GLY A 220 -0.43 21.78 -5.90
C GLY A 220 -1.81 22.08 -5.35
N LEU A 221 -1.87 22.12 -4.02
CA LEU A 221 -3.00 22.61 -3.22
C LEU A 221 -2.52 23.57 -2.13
N LEU A 222 -3.31 24.61 -1.85
CA LEU A 222 -3.09 25.51 -0.72
C LEU A 222 -3.67 24.85 0.53
N LEU A 223 -2.82 24.43 1.47
CA LEU A 223 -3.24 23.67 2.65
C LEU A 223 -2.74 24.35 3.91
N CYS A 224 -3.52 24.31 4.98
CA CYS A 224 -3.04 24.66 6.30
C CYS A 224 -1.87 23.75 6.69
N LYS A 225 -0.81 24.31 7.29
CA LYS A 225 0.39 23.58 7.73
C LYS A 225 0.06 22.41 8.67
N SER A 226 -1.00 22.53 9.46
CA SER A 226 -1.44 21.45 10.35
C SER A 226 -1.96 20.24 9.58
N TRP A 227 -2.55 20.46 8.40
CA TRP A 227 -3.02 19.45 7.44
C TRP A 227 -1.89 18.89 6.60
N GLU A 228 -1.09 19.75 5.97
CA GLU A 228 -0.04 19.34 5.04
C GLU A 228 0.85 18.23 5.63
N ARG A 229 1.30 18.38 6.88
CA ARG A 229 2.14 17.37 7.54
C ARG A 229 1.50 15.97 7.62
N TYR A 230 0.18 15.88 7.68
CA TYR A 230 -0.54 14.62 7.78
C TYR A 230 -0.98 14.10 6.40
N PHE A 231 -1.17 15.02 5.45
CA PHE A 231 -1.36 14.71 4.04
C PHE A 231 -0.11 14.00 3.50
N ASP A 232 1.06 14.60 3.73
CA ASP A 232 2.36 14.06 3.35
C ASP A 232 2.73 12.80 4.16
N ALA A 233 2.07 12.52 5.29
CA ALA A 233 2.34 11.36 6.15
C ALA A 233 1.42 10.15 5.88
N GLY A 234 0.53 10.25 4.89
CA GLY A 234 -0.36 9.17 4.48
C GLY A 234 -1.49 8.91 5.46
N LYS A 235 -1.97 9.94 6.16
CA LYS A 235 -3.13 9.80 7.08
C LYS A 235 -4.46 9.96 6.37
N PHE A 236 -4.46 10.73 5.29
CA PHE A 236 -5.62 10.90 4.43
C PHE A 236 -5.17 11.13 2.99
N VAL A 237 -6.12 10.96 2.09
CA VAL A 237 -5.98 11.15 0.65
C VAL A 237 -7.15 11.99 0.16
N ILE A 238 -6.95 12.62 -0.99
CA ILE A 238 -8.04 13.29 -1.70
C ILE A 238 -8.53 12.29 -2.74
N VAL A 239 -9.85 12.09 -2.85
CA VAL A 239 -10.53 11.21 -3.80
C VAL A 239 -11.54 11.92 -4.69
N PRO A 240 -11.98 11.36 -5.84
CA PRO A 240 -13.05 11.93 -6.66
C PRO A 240 -14.32 11.99 -5.82
N ASP A 241 -15.10 13.05 -6.02
CA ASP A 241 -16.39 13.18 -5.35
C ASP A 241 -17.44 12.30 -6.03
N ILE A 242 -17.29 10.98 -5.86
CA ILE A 242 -18.18 9.96 -6.40
C ILE A 242 -18.89 9.31 -5.21
N PRO A 243 -20.24 9.27 -5.21
CA PRO A 243 -21.00 8.60 -4.17
C PRO A 243 -20.65 7.12 -4.04
N ASP A 244 -20.60 6.62 -2.80
CA ASP A 244 -20.45 5.19 -2.51
C ASP A 244 -21.79 4.47 -2.78
N ILE A 245 -22.05 4.11 -4.05
CA ILE A 245 -23.30 3.46 -4.49
C ILE A 245 -23.03 2.05 -5.03
N GLN A 246 -24.07 1.23 -5.07
CA GLN A 246 -24.14 -0.07 -5.77
C GLN A 246 -23.51 -0.04 -7.17
N GLU A 247 -22.97 -1.20 -7.57
CA GLU A 247 -21.99 -1.40 -8.65
C GLU A 247 -22.43 -0.88 -10.04
N ASN A 248 -23.71 -1.00 -10.39
CA ASN A 248 -24.27 -0.51 -11.65
C ASN A 248 -24.41 1.03 -11.72
N VAL A 249 -24.69 1.68 -10.58
CA VAL A 249 -24.75 3.15 -10.48
C VAL A 249 -23.35 3.77 -10.47
N MET A 250 -22.35 3.00 -10.07
CA MET A 250 -20.96 3.42 -9.99
C MET A 250 -20.35 3.79 -11.36
N VAL A 251 -20.66 3.02 -12.42
CA VAL A 251 -20.11 3.26 -13.78
C VAL A 251 -20.58 4.59 -14.35
N SER A 252 -21.87 4.91 -14.20
CA SER A 252 -22.45 6.15 -14.70
C SER A 252 -21.98 7.35 -13.89
N ALA A 253 -21.81 7.20 -12.58
CA ALA A 253 -21.23 8.23 -11.71
C ALA A 253 -19.77 8.54 -12.07
N VAL A 254 -18.94 7.51 -12.31
CA VAL A 254 -17.55 7.68 -12.79
C VAL A 254 -17.52 8.39 -14.14
N LYS A 255 -18.33 7.96 -15.12
CA LYS A 255 -18.42 8.63 -16.43
C LYS A 255 -18.83 10.09 -16.30
N ARG A 256 -19.82 10.38 -15.45
CA ARG A 256 -20.27 11.75 -15.17
C ARG A 256 -19.14 12.59 -14.58
N TRP A 257 -18.42 12.07 -13.59
CA TRP A 257 -17.29 12.76 -12.99
C TRP A 257 -16.17 13.01 -14.01
N LEU A 258 -15.85 12.04 -14.87
CA LEU A 258 -14.82 12.20 -15.90
C LEU A 258 -15.13 13.30 -16.92
N ASN A 259 -16.41 13.43 -17.25
CA ASN A 259 -16.94 14.42 -18.18
C ASN A 259 -17.33 15.74 -17.49
N SER A 260 -17.18 15.84 -16.17
CA SER A 260 -17.41 17.08 -15.44
C SER A 260 -16.22 18.03 -15.58
N GLU A 261 -16.51 19.31 -15.80
CA GLU A 261 -15.55 20.39 -15.78
C GLU A 261 -16.19 21.59 -15.04
N PRO A 262 -15.74 21.91 -13.81
CA PRO A 262 -14.64 21.31 -13.06
C PRO A 262 -14.97 19.91 -12.49
N ARG A 263 -13.91 19.16 -12.14
CA ARG A 263 -14.01 17.89 -11.40
C ARG A 263 -13.95 18.15 -9.90
N ASP A 264 -14.89 17.57 -9.16
CA ASP A 264 -14.94 17.71 -7.71
C ASP A 264 -14.29 16.53 -6.98
N TYR A 265 -13.85 16.81 -5.76
CA TYR A 265 -13.05 15.90 -4.95
C TYR A 265 -13.56 15.90 -3.51
N ARG A 266 -13.23 14.85 -2.74
CA ARG A 266 -13.50 14.74 -1.30
C ARG A 266 -12.29 14.20 -0.57
N VAL A 267 -12.20 14.41 0.74
CA VAL A 267 -11.14 13.82 1.58
C VAL A 267 -11.54 12.41 2.00
N ARG A 268 -10.57 11.50 2.13
CA ARG A 268 -10.73 10.23 2.83
C ARG A 268 -9.61 9.99 3.82
N VAL A 269 -9.96 9.61 5.04
CA VAL A 269 -9.01 9.13 6.05
C VAL A 269 -8.72 7.66 5.78
N ILE A 270 -7.44 7.32 5.60
CA ILE A 270 -7.01 5.97 5.20
C ILE A 270 -6.29 5.21 6.32
N ASP A 271 -5.95 5.90 7.40
CA ASP A 271 -5.35 5.30 8.60
C ASP A 271 -6.43 5.15 9.69
N PRO A 272 -7.05 3.97 9.85
CA PRO A 272 -8.10 3.75 10.85
C PRO A 272 -7.56 3.77 12.29
N ASP A 273 -6.27 3.55 12.48
CA ASP A 273 -5.62 3.53 13.79
C ASP A 273 -5.04 4.90 14.17
N TRP A 274 -5.41 5.94 13.43
CA TRP A 274 -4.78 7.23 13.63
C TRP A 274 -5.19 7.86 14.96
N GLU A 275 -4.27 7.82 15.92
CA GLU A 275 -4.40 8.38 17.28
C GLU A 275 -4.81 9.86 17.34
N LYS A 276 -4.71 10.60 16.21
CA LYS A 276 -5.11 12.01 16.14
C LYS A 276 -6.45 12.23 15.44
N GLY A 277 -7.18 11.18 15.05
CA GLY A 277 -8.48 11.29 14.38
C GLY A 277 -9.44 12.23 15.12
N ASN A 278 -9.55 12.09 16.44
CA ASN A 278 -10.43 12.92 17.27
C ASN A 278 -9.83 14.27 17.69
N LYS A 279 -8.63 14.62 17.24
CA LYS A 279 -8.02 15.91 17.58
C LYS A 279 -8.59 16.99 16.67
N MET A 280 -8.85 18.16 17.26
CA MET A 280 -9.23 19.35 16.50
C MET A 280 -8.10 19.75 15.55
N ILE A 281 -8.48 20.13 14.35
CA ILE A 281 -7.56 20.51 13.26
C ILE A 281 -6.98 21.90 13.50
N VAL A 282 -7.86 22.86 13.76
CA VAL A 282 -7.55 24.27 14.00
C VAL A 282 -8.31 24.68 15.26
N ARG A 283 -7.69 25.49 16.13
CA ARG A 283 -8.30 25.86 17.44
C ARG A 283 -9.63 26.58 17.29
N GLN A 284 -9.81 27.30 16.19
CA GLN A 284 -10.97 28.15 15.92
C GLN A 284 -12.15 27.41 15.28
N LEU A 285 -11.94 26.19 14.79
CA LEU A 285 -12.98 25.40 14.11
C LEU A 285 -13.27 24.12 14.91
N PRO A 286 -14.53 23.83 15.28
CA PRO A 286 -14.93 22.61 15.98
C PRO A 286 -14.96 21.43 14.99
N LEU A 287 -13.80 21.12 14.42
CA LEU A 287 -13.65 20.11 13.39
C LEU A 287 -12.46 19.22 13.71
N THR A 288 -12.73 17.93 13.82
CA THR A 288 -11.73 16.89 14.04
C THR A 288 -11.29 16.28 12.72
N PHE A 289 -10.15 15.59 12.73
CA PHE A 289 -9.67 14.91 11.53
C PHE A 289 -10.60 13.78 11.08
N SER A 290 -11.26 13.08 12.00
CA SER A 290 -12.23 12.02 11.68
C SER A 290 -13.48 12.56 10.99
N GLU A 291 -13.97 13.74 11.40
CA GLU A 291 -15.12 14.40 10.77
C GLU A 291 -14.85 14.92 9.35
N MET A 292 -13.61 14.79 8.88
CA MET A 292 -13.22 15.16 7.53
C MET A 292 -13.34 14.03 6.53
N ASP A 293 -13.46 12.80 7.01
CA ASP A 293 -13.66 11.66 6.14
C ASP A 293 -14.95 11.84 5.34
N GLY A 294 -14.84 11.71 4.01
CA GLY A 294 -15.95 11.88 3.08
C GLY A 294 -16.33 13.33 2.76
N ARG A 295 -15.74 14.35 3.40
CA ARG A 295 -16.10 15.76 3.14
C ARG A 295 -15.63 16.22 1.75
N PRO A 296 -16.48 16.90 0.96
CA PRO A 296 -16.08 17.47 -0.32
C PRO A 296 -15.10 18.64 -0.13
N LEU A 297 -14.13 18.75 -1.03
CA LEU A 297 -13.25 19.91 -1.13
C LEU A 297 -14.06 21.09 -1.67
N LYS A 298 -13.84 22.27 -1.08
CA LYS A 298 -14.52 23.50 -1.49
C LYS A 298 -13.53 24.41 -2.20
N PHE A 299 -13.73 24.68 -3.48
CA PHE A 299 -12.87 25.60 -4.23
C PHE A 299 -13.61 26.91 -4.51
N HIS A 300 -12.92 28.06 -4.42
CA HIS A 300 -13.50 29.37 -4.74
C HIS A 300 -13.60 29.65 -6.23
N SER A 301 -12.75 29.03 -7.04
CA SER A 301 -12.76 29.15 -8.50
C SER A 301 -13.13 27.83 -9.17
N SER A 302 -13.31 27.85 -10.49
CA SER A 302 -13.42 26.63 -11.30
C SER A 302 -12.08 25.91 -11.49
N PHE A 303 -10.97 26.48 -11.02
CA PHE A 303 -9.66 25.83 -11.13
C PHE A 303 -9.60 24.59 -10.22
N ARG A 304 -8.94 23.54 -10.72
CA ARG A 304 -8.72 22.28 -10.00
C ARG A 304 -7.29 21.79 -10.24
N PRO A 305 -6.67 21.11 -9.26
CA PRO A 305 -5.42 20.40 -9.50
C PRO A 305 -5.63 19.33 -10.58
N ALA A 306 -4.57 18.94 -11.27
CA ALA A 306 -4.68 17.89 -12.29
C ALA A 306 -4.90 16.53 -11.62
N ALA A 307 -5.94 15.82 -12.04
CA ALA A 307 -6.31 14.51 -11.50
C ALA A 307 -5.16 13.49 -11.50
N ARG A 308 -4.24 13.56 -12.48
CA ARG A 308 -3.04 12.68 -12.54
C ARG A 308 -2.15 12.78 -11.29
N TYR A 309 -2.00 13.98 -10.74
CA TYR A 309 -1.14 14.22 -9.59
C TYR A 309 -1.83 13.84 -8.28
N LEU A 310 -3.14 14.08 -8.18
CA LEU A 310 -3.95 13.57 -7.07
C LEU A 310 -3.94 12.04 -7.02
N TYR A 311 -4.11 11.39 -8.17
CA TYR A 311 -4.05 9.94 -8.24
C TYR A 311 -2.67 9.39 -7.88
N PHE A 312 -1.62 10.01 -8.39
CA PHE A 312 -0.26 9.65 -8.03
C PHE A 312 -0.03 9.80 -6.51
N HIS A 313 -0.47 10.92 -5.93
CA HIS A 313 -0.39 11.16 -4.49
C HIS A 313 -1.14 10.05 -3.72
N TYR A 314 -2.38 9.74 -4.11
CA TYR A 314 -3.16 8.63 -3.55
C TYR A 314 -2.37 7.30 -3.56
N CYS A 315 -1.76 6.93 -4.69
CA CYS A 315 -0.97 5.70 -4.78
C CYS A 315 0.24 5.71 -3.83
N VAL A 316 0.94 6.84 -3.72
CA VAL A 316 2.10 6.99 -2.82
C VAL A 316 1.66 6.88 -1.36
N GLU A 317 0.57 7.56 -0.98
CA GLU A 317 0.09 7.54 0.39
C GLU A 317 -0.46 6.19 0.82
N MET A 318 -1.14 5.46 -0.08
CA MET A 318 -1.59 4.08 0.20
C MET A 318 -0.40 3.14 0.44
N LEU A 319 0.65 3.25 -0.37
CA LEU A 319 1.88 2.47 -0.18
C LEU A 319 2.55 2.83 1.15
N ARG A 320 2.65 4.13 1.45
CA ARG A 320 3.23 4.64 2.69
C ARG A 320 2.49 4.13 3.92
N MET A 321 1.16 4.22 3.93
CA MET A 321 0.32 3.66 4.98
C MET A 321 0.60 2.16 5.14
N PHE A 322 0.63 1.41 4.03
CA PHE A 322 0.91 -0.02 4.06
C PHE A 322 2.26 -0.37 4.70
N TRP A 323 3.32 0.37 4.34
CA TRP A 323 4.65 0.21 4.94
C TRP A 323 4.68 0.57 6.43
N GLN A 324 4.00 1.64 6.84
CA GLN A 324 3.90 2.02 8.25
C GLN A 324 3.30 0.90 9.09
N HIS A 325 2.13 0.37 8.69
CA HIS A 325 1.50 -0.75 9.40
C HIS A 325 2.36 -2.01 9.37
N SER A 326 2.99 -2.33 8.24
CA SER A 326 3.87 -3.50 8.14
C SER A 326 5.08 -3.41 9.06
N SER A 327 5.68 -2.23 9.19
CA SER A 327 6.81 -1.99 10.11
C SER A 327 6.43 -2.17 11.58
N GLN A 328 5.15 -1.97 11.92
CA GLN A 328 4.59 -2.12 13.27
C GLN A 328 4.08 -3.55 13.54
N GLY A 329 4.25 -4.49 12.60
CA GLY A 329 3.71 -5.85 12.73
C GLY A 329 2.20 -5.97 12.46
N LYS A 330 1.58 -4.93 11.90
CA LYS A 330 0.15 -4.86 11.56
C LYS A 330 -0.11 -5.12 10.07
N SER A 331 0.70 -5.93 9.41
CA SER A 331 0.58 -6.20 7.97
C SER A 331 -0.78 -6.79 7.56
N SER A 332 -1.42 -7.60 8.40
CA SER A 332 -2.75 -8.16 8.14
C SER A 332 -3.83 -7.09 8.06
N GLN A 333 -3.75 -6.06 8.91
CA GLN A 333 -4.66 -4.92 8.90
C GLN A 333 -4.44 -4.05 7.66
N ALA A 334 -3.17 -3.80 7.31
CA ALA A 334 -2.81 -3.08 6.09
C ALA A 334 -3.35 -3.79 4.84
N ALA A 335 -3.23 -5.13 4.82
CA ALA A 335 -3.80 -5.97 3.77
C ALA A 335 -5.33 -5.87 3.74
N ALA A 336 -6.00 -5.91 4.91
CA ALA A 336 -7.45 -5.78 5.00
C ALA A 336 -7.95 -4.42 4.47
N ILE A 337 -7.27 -3.32 4.78
CA ILE A 337 -7.59 -1.98 4.25
C ILE A 337 -7.49 -1.97 2.73
N LEU A 338 -6.38 -2.51 2.18
CA LEU A 338 -6.20 -2.60 0.73
C LEU A 338 -7.23 -3.51 0.06
N GLN A 339 -7.57 -4.63 0.68
CA GLN A 339 -8.63 -5.51 0.19
C GLN A 339 -10.01 -4.83 0.26
N ALA A 340 -10.27 -3.95 1.24
CA ALA A 340 -11.49 -3.15 1.28
C ALA A 340 -11.55 -2.12 0.13
N GLU A 341 -10.40 -1.71 -0.41
CA GLU A 341 -10.32 -0.90 -1.64
C GLU A 341 -10.54 -1.71 -2.92
N LYS A 342 -10.51 -3.06 -2.84
CA LYS A 342 -10.75 -3.92 -4.00
C LYS A 342 -12.21 -3.82 -4.46
N GLY A 343 -12.39 -3.50 -5.74
CA GLY A 343 -13.72 -3.38 -6.36
C GLY A 343 -14.41 -2.04 -6.14
N LYS A 344 -13.87 -1.16 -5.28
CA LYS A 344 -14.16 0.28 -5.38
C LYS A 344 -13.66 0.75 -6.75
N PRO A 345 -14.30 1.75 -7.38
CA PRO A 345 -13.94 2.18 -8.72
C PRO A 345 -12.55 2.78 -8.61
N PHE A 346 -11.57 1.91 -8.89
CA PHE A 346 -10.18 2.21 -8.68
C PHE A 346 -9.86 3.40 -9.56
N TRP A 347 -9.27 4.39 -8.92
CA TRP A 347 -8.88 5.69 -9.44
C TRP A 347 -8.05 5.72 -10.73
N GLY A 348 -7.62 4.56 -11.21
CA GLY A 348 -7.21 4.41 -12.58
C GLY A 348 -8.43 4.40 -13.49
N THR A 349 -8.81 5.55 -14.04
CA THR A 349 -9.20 5.46 -15.45
C THR A 349 -8.06 4.77 -16.16
N ALA A 350 -8.34 3.58 -16.69
CA ALA A 350 -7.41 2.86 -17.53
C ALA A 350 -6.76 3.84 -18.53
N GLY A 351 -5.44 3.75 -18.67
CA GLY A 351 -4.74 4.46 -19.75
C GLY A 351 -4.05 5.77 -19.40
N LYS A 352 -4.60 6.62 -18.50
CA LYS A 352 -4.30 8.06 -18.59
C LYS A 352 -3.42 8.69 -17.51
N TYR A 353 -3.30 8.10 -16.32
CA TYR A 353 -2.63 8.80 -15.19
C TYR A 353 -1.27 8.24 -14.81
N LEU A 354 -1.10 6.91 -14.76
CA LEU A 354 0.18 6.27 -14.47
C LEU A 354 0.45 5.11 -15.43
N PRO A 355 1.67 5.00 -15.98
CA PRO A 355 2.07 3.87 -16.80
C PRO A 355 1.96 2.55 -16.03
N ARG A 356 1.55 1.47 -16.70
CA ARG A 356 1.33 0.17 -16.05
C ARG A 356 2.54 -0.43 -15.39
N ASN A 357 3.71 -0.25 -15.97
CA ASN A 357 4.97 -0.68 -15.39
C ASN A 357 5.31 0.06 -14.08
N MET A 358 4.79 1.28 -13.86
CA MET A 358 4.95 2.01 -12.60
C MET A 358 4.01 1.49 -11.53
N LEU A 359 2.75 1.25 -11.89
CA LEU A 359 1.81 0.58 -10.98
C LEU A 359 2.28 -0.85 -10.65
N LEU A 360 2.91 -1.54 -11.60
CA LEU A 360 3.53 -2.85 -11.37
C LEU A 360 4.65 -2.75 -10.34
N ALA A 361 5.49 -1.72 -10.41
CA ALA A 361 6.50 -1.50 -9.39
C ALA A 361 5.87 -1.26 -8.01
N LEU A 362 4.78 -0.50 -7.88
CA LEU A 362 4.05 -0.37 -6.60
C LEU A 362 3.57 -1.70 -6.08
N VAL A 363 2.88 -2.46 -6.93
CA VAL A 363 2.29 -3.76 -6.55
C VAL A 363 3.36 -4.76 -6.17
N GLU A 364 4.48 -4.78 -6.88
CA GLU A 364 5.61 -5.62 -6.53
C GLU A 364 6.20 -5.28 -5.16
N GLU A 365 6.24 -4.00 -4.77
CA GLU A 365 6.70 -3.57 -3.44
C GLU A 365 5.64 -3.83 -2.34
N MET A 366 4.36 -3.89 -2.67
CA MET A 366 3.28 -4.23 -1.73
C MET A 366 3.16 -5.74 -1.51
N GLY A 367 3.46 -6.55 -2.53
CA GLY A 367 3.34 -8.01 -2.53
C GLY A 367 2.43 -8.54 -3.65
N HIS A 368 2.56 -9.82 -3.98
CA HIS A 368 1.86 -10.43 -5.13
C HIS A 368 0.32 -10.47 -5.00
N ASP A 369 -0.22 -10.29 -3.80
CA ASP A 369 -1.66 -10.32 -3.50
C ASP A 369 -2.41 -9.05 -3.94
N TYR A 370 -1.69 -8.01 -4.36
CA TYR A 370 -2.25 -6.70 -4.71
C TYR A 370 -2.34 -6.44 -6.22
N LYS A 371 -2.34 -7.50 -7.04
CA LYS A 371 -2.46 -7.40 -8.52
C LYS A 371 -3.67 -6.60 -8.99
N PHE A 372 -4.74 -6.50 -8.19
CA PHE A 372 -5.93 -5.71 -8.52
C PHE A 372 -5.64 -4.21 -8.69
N VAL A 373 -4.58 -3.68 -8.06
CA VAL A 373 -4.12 -2.28 -8.26
C VAL A 373 -3.64 -2.04 -9.70
N LEU A 374 -3.29 -3.11 -10.43
CA LEU A 374 -2.91 -3.05 -11.85
C LEU A 374 -4.12 -2.95 -12.79
N ASP A 375 -5.34 -3.15 -12.29
CA ASP A 375 -6.52 -3.19 -13.13
C ASP A 375 -6.80 -1.81 -13.76
N GLY A 376 -6.49 -0.70 -13.08
CA GLY A 376 -6.61 0.66 -13.65
C GLY A 376 -5.39 1.17 -14.43
N ALA A 377 -4.41 0.31 -14.72
CA ALA A 377 -3.16 0.71 -15.30
C ALA A 377 -3.24 0.98 -16.82
N ALA A 378 -2.38 1.87 -17.33
CA ALA A 378 -2.35 2.16 -18.76
C ALA A 378 -1.92 0.94 -19.60
N GLY A 379 -2.87 0.36 -20.35
CA GLY A 379 -2.58 -0.54 -21.47
C GLY A 379 -2.09 0.28 -22.66
N SER A 380 -1.09 -0.22 -23.40
CA SER A 380 -0.53 0.49 -24.56
C SER A 380 -1.45 0.43 -25.81
N ARG A 381 -2.73 0.82 -25.73
CA ARG A 381 -3.61 0.85 -26.91
C ARG A 381 -4.58 2.04 -26.93
N LEU A 382 -4.75 2.59 -28.13
CA LEU A 382 -5.39 3.86 -28.48
C LEU A 382 -6.93 3.88 -28.42
N ASP A 383 -7.61 2.85 -27.91
CA ASP A 383 -9.07 2.74 -27.97
C ASP A 383 -9.65 2.38 -26.58
N ASP A 384 -9.80 3.41 -25.73
CA ASP A 384 -9.86 3.31 -24.26
C ASP A 384 -11.28 3.24 -23.67
N ASP A 385 -12.34 3.55 -24.43
CA ASP A 385 -13.71 3.65 -23.87
C ASP A 385 -14.32 2.27 -23.56
N LYS A 386 -13.86 1.21 -24.23
CA LYS A 386 -14.29 -0.17 -23.98
C LYS A 386 -13.54 -0.83 -22.82
N LEU A 387 -12.42 -0.27 -22.39
CA LEU A 387 -11.56 -0.83 -21.35
C LEU A 387 -12.10 -0.55 -19.94
N LEU A 388 -12.68 0.63 -19.74
CA LEU A 388 -13.43 1.00 -18.53
C LEU A 388 -14.62 0.06 -18.28
N LEU A 389 -15.42 -0.23 -19.32
CA LEU A 389 -16.51 -1.21 -19.25
C LEU A 389 -16.00 -2.63 -19.00
N GLY A 390 -14.87 -3.00 -19.61
CA GLY A 390 -14.21 -4.31 -19.42
C GLY A 390 -13.63 -4.52 -18.02
N LEU A 391 -13.14 -3.48 -17.35
CA LEU A 391 -12.63 -3.54 -15.98
C LEU A 391 -13.75 -3.59 -14.95
N LEU A 392 -14.79 -2.75 -15.15
CA LEU A 392 -15.96 -2.72 -14.28
C LEU A 392 -16.73 -4.05 -14.36
N SER A 393 -16.86 -4.65 -15.56
CA SER A 393 -17.48 -5.98 -15.71
C SER A 393 -16.65 -7.16 -15.17
N LYS A 394 -15.34 -6.99 -14.97
CA LYS A 394 -14.48 -7.99 -14.30
C LYS A 394 -14.59 -7.93 -12.77
N GLY A 395 -14.83 -6.74 -12.20
CA GLY A 395 -15.16 -6.57 -10.78
C GLY A 395 -16.44 -7.32 -10.37
N VAL A 396 -17.44 -7.31 -11.26
CA VAL A 396 -18.76 -7.96 -11.10
C VAL A 396 -18.66 -9.48 -10.90
N LYS A 397 -17.65 -10.14 -11.49
CA LYS A 397 -17.50 -11.61 -11.41
C LYS A 397 -16.74 -12.11 -10.17
N ALA A 398 -16.17 -11.21 -9.35
CA ALA A 398 -15.24 -11.58 -8.29
C ALA A 398 -15.88 -11.79 -6.90
N ARG A 399 -17.22 -11.89 -6.79
CA ARG A 399 -17.91 -12.26 -5.54
C ARG A 399 -18.73 -13.54 -5.69
N PRO A 400 -18.16 -14.73 -5.45
CA PRO A 400 -18.93 -15.83 -4.89
C PRO A 400 -19.26 -15.50 -3.43
N SER A 401 -20.51 -15.70 -3.05
CA SER A 401 -21.09 -15.49 -1.73
C SER A 401 -20.25 -16.08 -0.59
N ILE A 402 -19.60 -15.23 0.21
CA ILE A 402 -19.20 -15.56 1.59
C ILE A 402 -20.35 -15.10 2.48
N LEU A 403 -21.47 -15.82 2.44
CA LEU A 403 -22.48 -15.90 3.49
C LEU A 403 -23.37 -17.11 3.18
N ALA A 404 -22.91 -18.30 3.57
CA ALA A 404 -23.78 -19.44 3.83
C ALA A 404 -23.20 -20.19 5.04
N PRO A 405 -23.83 -20.16 6.21
CA PRO A 405 -23.54 -21.09 7.29
C PRO A 405 -24.15 -22.47 6.96
N GLY A 406 -23.33 -23.54 6.98
CA GLY A 406 -23.81 -24.93 7.02
C GLY A 406 -24.65 -25.17 8.29
N ILE A 407 -25.66 -26.04 8.33
CA ILE A 407 -25.79 -27.41 7.80
C ILE A 407 -24.62 -28.30 8.26
N PHE A 408 -24.65 -28.70 9.53
CA PHE A 408 -24.75 -30.08 10.06
C PHE A 408 -24.79 -29.94 11.59
N ASP A 409 -25.97 -30.06 12.21
CA ASP A 409 -26.59 -31.32 12.67
C ASP A 409 -26.00 -31.81 13.99
N HIS A 410 -26.78 -31.65 15.05
CA HIS A 410 -26.82 -32.57 16.18
C HIS A 410 -28.27 -32.68 16.66
N THR A 411 -29.00 -33.60 16.03
CA THR A 411 -29.88 -34.61 16.66
C THR A 411 -30.08 -34.55 18.17
N THR A 412 -31.35 -34.45 18.56
CA THR A 412 -32.13 -35.06 19.68
C THR A 412 -33.19 -34.05 20.11
N SER A 413 -34.44 -34.36 20.39
CA SER A 413 -35.33 -35.51 20.25
C SER A 413 -36.73 -34.94 20.54
N GLU A 414 -37.72 -35.43 19.81
CA GLU A 414 -39.14 -35.61 20.19
C GLU A 414 -39.69 -34.74 21.34
N ASP A 415 -40.68 -33.90 21.03
CA ASP A 415 -42.01 -34.09 21.64
C ASP A 415 -43.11 -33.32 20.89
N GLU A 416 -44.18 -34.07 20.61
CA GLU A 416 -45.46 -33.63 20.08
C GLU A 416 -46.25 -32.78 21.09
N SER A 417 -46.94 -31.77 20.56
CA SER A 417 -48.27 -31.24 20.96
C SER A 417 -48.32 -29.78 20.46
N GLY A 418 -49.29 -29.31 19.69
CA GLY A 418 -50.72 -29.59 19.71
C GLY A 418 -51.43 -28.28 20.08
N LEU A 419 -52.41 -27.89 19.26
CA LEU A 419 -53.49 -26.90 19.50
C LEU A 419 -53.29 -25.43 19.04
N GLU A 420 -53.95 -25.15 17.93
CA GLU A 420 -55.03 -24.16 17.70
C GLU A 420 -55.17 -22.95 18.65
N THR A 421 -55.40 -21.77 18.03
CA THR A 421 -56.50 -20.78 18.20
C THR A 421 -55.99 -19.35 17.95
N GLU A 422 -56.46 -18.71 16.88
CA GLU A 422 -57.50 -17.65 16.85
C GLU A 422 -57.04 -16.24 17.32
N ASP A 423 -57.13 -15.32 16.35
CA ASP A 423 -57.73 -13.98 16.41
C ASP A 423 -57.26 -12.86 17.35
N SER A 424 -57.35 -11.67 16.74
CA SER A 424 -57.64 -10.33 17.31
C SER A 424 -56.48 -9.49 17.86
N LYS A 425 -55.93 -8.59 17.05
CA LYS A 425 -56.35 -7.16 16.93
C LYS A 425 -55.43 -6.35 16.04
#